data_AF-A0A7L9WP93-F1
#
_entry.id   AF-A0A7L9WP93-F1
#
_cell.length_a   1.000
_cell.length_b   1.000
_cell.length_c   1.000
_cell.angle_alpha   90.00
_cell.angle_beta   90.00
_cell.angle_gamma   90.00
#
_symmetry.space_group_name_H-M   'P 1'
#
loop_
_entity.id
_entity.type
_entity.pdbx_description
1 polymer ?
#
loop_
_entity_poly.entity_id
_entity_poly.type
_entity_poly.pdbx_seq_one_letter_code
_entity_poly.pdbx_strand_id
1 'polypeptide(L)'
;MTTRRGFLAAMMASAVVPSLSWADAGNPSFLAAAREADGGYALFGLDGAGADLFRVALPARGHAGVAHPHAPEAVAFARRPGTFALVIDCVSGKVIQQLNSPAGRHFYGHGTFVADGDILCTTENDYDNTAGVIGLWSRSEGYRRIGEIPSHGLGPHEILRLADDILVIANGGIETHPDHGRDKLNIPTMQPSLTYVTPDGTLKDKVELAPELHRNSIRHLAARADGLVGFAMQWQGEQRDAVPLLGLHRLGGTVTLAQADLGEQLAMQGYAGSIAFAGGGAHVGITSPVGGRLHLFTEAGMLAAVHRRADICGLAESAKGFMATDGQGGVWQADLQDFTPVHRAPRNWDNHVVAL
;
A
#
# COMPACT_ATOMS: atom_id res chain seq x y z
N MET A 1 -31.17 -6.97 -47.61
CA MET A 1 -30.84 -5.57 -47.95
C MET A 1 -30.72 -4.80 -46.65
N THR A 2 -29.51 -4.37 -46.27
CA THR A 2 -29.31 -3.49 -45.12
C THR A 2 -29.90 -2.12 -45.44
N THR A 3 -30.87 -1.67 -44.66
CA THR A 3 -31.49 -0.35 -44.85
C THR A 3 -30.53 0.73 -44.35
N ARG A 4 -30.58 1.93 -44.94
CA ARG A 4 -29.76 3.08 -44.51
C ARG A 4 -29.94 3.40 -43.01
N ARG A 5 -31.15 3.13 -42.46
CA ARG A 5 -31.45 3.19 -41.03
C ARG A 5 -30.79 2.08 -40.22
N GLY A 6 -30.78 0.84 -40.72
CA GLY A 6 -30.06 -0.28 -40.08
C GLY A 6 -28.55 -0.07 -40.05
N PHE A 7 -27.98 0.54 -41.09
CA PHE A 7 -26.56 0.91 -41.11
C PHE A 7 -26.21 2.03 -40.11
N LEU A 8 -27.04 3.08 -40.02
CA LEU A 8 -26.85 4.15 -39.04
C LEU A 8 -27.06 3.68 -37.58
N ALA A 9 -28.01 2.77 -37.34
CA ALA A 9 -28.20 2.15 -36.02
C ALA A 9 -27.01 1.26 -35.63
N ALA A 10 -26.44 0.52 -36.58
CA ALA A 10 -25.23 -0.27 -36.34
C ALA A 10 -23.98 0.61 -36.12
N MET A 11 -23.88 1.77 -36.78
CA MET A 11 -22.82 2.76 -36.52
C MET A 11 -22.96 3.44 -35.16
N MET A 12 -24.18 3.75 -34.70
CA MET A 12 -24.41 4.28 -33.36
C MET A 12 -24.18 3.23 -32.26
N ALA A 13 -24.48 1.96 -32.54
CA ALA A 13 -24.19 0.83 -31.63
C ALA A 13 -22.69 0.46 -31.56
N SER A 14 -21.87 0.95 -32.50
CA SER A 14 -20.41 0.77 -32.53
C SER A 14 -19.64 2.04 -32.14
N ALA A 15 -20.34 3.13 -31.79
CA ALA A 15 -19.74 4.30 -31.16
C ALA A 15 -19.46 3.99 -29.68
N VAL A 16 -18.53 3.06 -29.43
CA VAL A 16 -17.89 2.94 -28.12
C VAL A 16 -17.10 4.23 -27.94
N VAL A 17 -17.58 5.12 -27.07
CA VAL A 17 -16.77 6.26 -26.63
C VAL A 17 -15.56 5.64 -25.93
N PRO A 18 -14.32 5.80 -26.44
CA PRO A 18 -13.15 5.21 -25.79
C PRO A 18 -13.08 5.76 -24.36
N SER A 19 -13.11 4.86 -23.38
CA SER A 19 -12.82 5.20 -21.99
C SER A 19 -11.32 5.41 -21.84
N LEU A 20 -10.93 6.46 -21.13
CA LEU A 20 -9.52 6.69 -20.79
C LEU A 20 -8.95 5.49 -20.04
N SER A 21 -7.69 5.18 -20.33
CA SER A 21 -6.90 4.10 -19.75
C SER A 21 -5.58 4.64 -19.22
N TRP A 22 -4.82 3.83 -18.48
CA TRP A 22 -3.46 4.19 -18.07
C TRP A 22 -2.52 4.53 -19.24
N ALA A 23 -2.79 4.04 -20.45
CA ALA A 23 -2.04 4.43 -21.64
C ALA A 23 -2.16 5.93 -21.97
N ASP A 24 -3.33 6.53 -21.70
CA ASP A 24 -3.57 7.96 -21.91
C ASP A 24 -2.80 8.84 -20.90
N ALA A 25 -2.40 8.26 -19.75
CA ALA A 25 -1.52 8.88 -18.76
C ALA A 25 -0.02 8.59 -19.00
N GLY A 26 0.35 8.07 -20.18
CA GLY A 26 1.73 7.74 -20.54
C GLY A 26 2.16 6.32 -20.17
N ASN A 27 1.22 5.45 -19.79
CA ASN A 27 1.45 4.07 -19.36
C ASN A 27 2.47 3.92 -18.21
N PRO A 28 2.27 4.63 -17.08
CA PRO A 28 3.11 4.47 -15.90
C PRO A 28 3.11 3.04 -15.39
N SER A 29 4.26 2.60 -14.91
CA SER A 29 4.43 1.33 -14.21
C SER A 29 4.30 1.52 -12.69
N PHE A 30 4.55 2.72 -12.18
CA PHE A 30 4.55 3.00 -10.76
C PHE A 30 3.95 4.35 -10.39
N LEU A 31 3.42 4.44 -9.17
CA LEU A 31 3.12 5.69 -8.49
C LEU A 31 3.96 5.83 -7.23
N ALA A 32 4.55 7.00 -7.01
CA ALA A 32 5.33 7.29 -5.81
C ALA A 32 5.18 8.76 -5.39
N ALA A 33 5.04 8.98 -4.08
CA ALA A 33 5.07 10.32 -3.51
C ALA A 33 6.51 10.72 -3.18
N ALA A 34 6.81 12.02 -3.26
CA ALA A 34 8.10 12.55 -2.84
C ALA A 34 7.99 13.95 -2.26
N ARG A 35 9.00 14.33 -1.48
CA ARG A 35 9.31 15.71 -1.14
C ARG A 35 10.32 16.27 -2.14
N GLU A 36 10.00 17.37 -2.76
CA GLU A 36 10.86 18.03 -3.75
C GLU A 36 11.93 18.91 -3.09
N ALA A 37 12.94 19.31 -3.87
CA ALA A 37 14.06 20.11 -3.38
C ALA A 37 13.64 21.50 -2.83
N ASP A 38 12.54 22.06 -3.33
CA ASP A 38 11.94 23.30 -2.83
C ASP A 38 11.13 23.10 -1.53
N GLY A 39 11.04 21.86 -1.04
CA GLY A 39 10.28 21.47 0.13
C GLY A 39 8.82 21.13 -0.14
N GLY A 40 8.33 21.30 -1.38
CA GLY A 40 7.01 20.91 -1.81
C GLY A 40 6.80 19.40 -1.84
N TYR A 41 5.57 18.97 -2.05
CA TYR A 41 5.20 17.56 -2.15
C TYR A 41 4.49 17.29 -3.47
N ALA A 42 4.73 16.11 -4.03
CA ALA A 42 4.08 15.69 -5.26
C ALA A 42 3.93 14.17 -5.34
N LEU A 43 2.92 13.74 -6.10
CA LEU A 43 2.77 12.38 -6.60
C LEU A 43 3.36 12.32 -8.01
N PHE A 44 4.12 11.27 -8.29
CA PHE A 44 4.72 11.02 -9.59
C PHE A 44 4.22 9.71 -10.16
N GLY A 45 3.92 9.71 -11.46
CA GLY A 45 3.82 8.50 -12.26
C GLY A 45 5.18 8.21 -12.88
N LEU A 46 5.69 7.00 -12.71
CA LEU A 46 7.01 6.59 -13.19
C LEU A 46 6.91 5.48 -14.23
N ASP A 47 7.79 5.49 -15.21
CA ASP A 47 7.96 4.37 -16.13
C ASP A 47 8.73 3.19 -15.47
N GLY A 48 8.91 2.11 -16.24
CA GLY A 48 9.65 0.91 -15.79
C GLY A 48 11.12 1.17 -15.43
N ALA A 49 11.71 2.29 -15.85
CA ALA A 49 13.08 2.70 -15.52
C ALA A 49 13.13 3.74 -14.39
N GLY A 50 11.99 4.16 -13.85
CA GLY A 50 11.88 5.15 -12.79
C GLY A 50 11.90 6.61 -13.27
N ALA A 51 11.74 6.86 -14.58
CA ALA A 51 11.64 8.20 -15.12
C ALA A 51 10.22 8.76 -14.98
N ASP A 52 10.12 10.07 -14.75
CA ASP A 52 8.83 10.75 -14.58
C ASP A 52 8.01 10.78 -15.89
N LEU A 53 6.76 10.34 -15.80
CA LEU A 53 5.76 10.47 -16.86
C LEU A 53 4.78 11.60 -16.57
N PHE A 54 4.37 11.74 -15.30
CA PHE A 54 3.57 12.86 -14.85
C PHE A 54 3.91 13.24 -13.40
N ARG A 55 3.49 14.45 -13.02
CA ARG A 55 3.65 15.00 -11.68
C ARG A 55 2.37 15.73 -11.27
N VAL A 56 1.88 15.44 -10.07
CA VAL A 56 0.73 16.13 -9.46
C VAL A 56 1.15 16.71 -8.12
N ALA A 57 1.04 18.04 -7.98
CA ALA A 57 1.38 18.71 -6.73
C ALA A 57 0.41 18.30 -5.61
N LEU A 58 0.96 18.02 -4.43
CA LEU A 58 0.20 17.69 -3.23
C LEU A 58 0.28 18.86 -2.24
N PRO A 59 -0.81 19.17 -1.52
CA PRO A 59 -0.83 20.26 -0.54
C PRO A 59 0.00 19.94 0.72
N ALA A 60 0.28 18.66 0.97
CA ALA A 60 1.10 18.18 2.08
C ALA A 60 1.73 16.83 1.73
N ARG A 61 2.60 16.32 2.62
CA ARG A 61 3.25 15.01 2.48
C ARG A 61 2.20 13.91 2.32
N GLY A 62 2.24 13.21 1.17
CA GLY A 62 1.49 11.98 0.96
C GLY A 62 2.00 10.84 1.83
N HIS A 63 1.16 9.83 2.09
CA HIS A 63 1.57 8.58 2.69
C HIS A 63 1.70 7.49 1.63
N ALA A 64 0.62 6.74 1.37
CA ALA A 64 0.51 5.81 0.26
C ALA A 64 -0.41 6.39 -0.84
N GLY A 65 -0.35 5.77 -2.01
CA GLY A 65 -1.35 5.93 -3.06
C GLY A 65 -2.14 4.64 -3.25
N VAL A 66 -3.29 4.73 -3.89
CA VAL A 66 -3.97 3.58 -4.50
C VAL A 66 -4.33 3.94 -5.94
N ALA A 67 -4.11 3.00 -6.85
CA ALA A 67 -4.50 3.14 -8.24
C ALA A 67 -5.86 2.50 -8.49
N HIS A 68 -6.68 3.14 -9.31
CA HIS A 68 -7.90 2.53 -9.81
C HIS A 68 -7.53 1.38 -10.77
N PRO A 69 -8.24 0.22 -10.73
CA PRO A 69 -7.86 -0.99 -11.49
C PRO A 69 -7.90 -0.82 -13.02
N HIS A 70 -8.73 0.09 -13.52
CA HIS A 70 -8.93 0.30 -14.97
C HIS A 70 -8.72 1.75 -15.46
N ALA A 71 -9.31 2.73 -14.79
CA ALA A 71 -9.18 4.14 -15.11
C ALA A 71 -7.80 4.71 -14.70
N PRO A 72 -7.26 5.70 -15.44
CA PRO A 72 -6.04 6.44 -15.07
C PRO A 72 -6.32 7.42 -13.93
N GLU A 73 -6.68 6.85 -12.78
CA GLU A 73 -7.12 7.57 -11.60
C GLU A 73 -6.39 7.00 -10.38
N ALA A 74 -5.90 7.89 -9.53
CA ALA A 74 -5.21 7.50 -8.30
C ALA A 74 -5.78 8.27 -7.12
N VAL A 75 -5.73 7.68 -5.93
CA VAL A 75 -6.05 8.37 -4.68
C VAL A 75 -4.78 8.48 -3.84
N ALA A 76 -4.34 9.71 -3.56
CA ALA A 76 -3.21 9.98 -2.69
C ALA A 76 -3.72 10.32 -1.29
N PHE A 77 -3.28 9.57 -0.28
CA PHE A 77 -3.67 9.81 1.10
C PHE A 77 -2.70 10.73 1.82
N ALA A 78 -3.21 11.61 2.66
CA ALA A 78 -2.36 12.42 3.51
C ALA A 78 -1.64 11.56 4.55
N ARG A 79 -0.38 11.91 4.86
CA ARG A 79 0.29 11.37 6.04
C ARG A 79 -0.19 12.08 7.29
N ARG A 80 -0.36 11.34 8.38
CA ARG A 80 -0.72 11.90 9.69
C ARG A 80 0.18 13.11 10.05
N PRO A 81 -0.42 14.23 10.50
CA PRO A 81 -1.80 14.40 10.97
C PRO A 81 -2.83 14.80 9.89
N GLY A 82 -2.51 14.73 8.60
CA GLY A 82 -3.43 15.13 7.54
C GLY A 82 -4.72 14.30 7.51
N THR A 83 -5.82 14.94 7.11
CA THR A 83 -7.19 14.38 7.16
C THR A 83 -7.83 14.24 5.79
N PHE A 84 -7.04 14.29 4.71
CA PHE A 84 -7.55 14.29 3.35
C PHE A 84 -7.09 13.07 2.55
N ALA A 85 -7.89 12.73 1.53
CA ALA A 85 -7.50 11.88 0.42
C ALA A 85 -7.83 12.61 -0.89
N LEU A 86 -6.90 12.66 -1.82
CA LEU A 86 -7.06 13.39 -3.09
C LEU A 86 -7.25 12.39 -4.22
N VAL A 87 -8.39 12.46 -4.89
CA VAL A 87 -8.64 11.74 -6.13
C VAL A 87 -8.03 12.54 -7.27
N ILE A 88 -7.17 11.89 -8.05
CA ILE A 88 -6.33 12.50 -9.06
C ILE A 88 -6.66 11.86 -10.41
N ASP A 89 -7.01 12.70 -11.37
CA ASP A 89 -6.99 12.35 -12.79
C ASP A 89 -5.54 12.37 -13.25
N CYS A 90 -4.99 11.20 -13.57
CA CYS A 90 -3.59 11.03 -13.93
C CYS A 90 -3.30 11.43 -15.39
N VAL A 91 -4.33 11.59 -16.23
CA VAL A 91 -4.17 12.10 -17.61
C VAL A 91 -3.99 13.61 -17.58
N SER A 92 -4.87 14.32 -16.87
CA SER A 92 -4.78 15.78 -16.76
C SER A 92 -3.82 16.26 -15.68
N GLY A 93 -3.40 15.37 -14.77
CA GLY A 93 -2.54 15.68 -13.63
C GLY A 93 -3.23 16.56 -12.58
N LYS A 94 -4.56 16.49 -12.49
CA LYS A 94 -5.36 17.36 -11.62
C LYS A 94 -6.04 16.57 -10.51
N VAL A 95 -6.14 17.20 -9.34
CA VAL A 95 -7.04 16.76 -8.28
C VAL A 95 -8.47 17.04 -8.73
N ILE A 96 -9.26 15.98 -8.86
CA ILE A 96 -10.68 16.04 -9.27
C ILE A 96 -11.63 15.97 -8.09
N GLN A 97 -11.18 15.45 -6.95
CA GLN A 97 -11.97 15.43 -5.72
C GLN A 97 -11.06 15.39 -4.48
N GLN A 98 -11.50 16.02 -3.39
CA GLN A 98 -10.89 15.90 -2.07
C GLN A 98 -11.88 15.27 -1.09
N LEU A 99 -11.49 14.14 -0.50
CA LEU A 99 -12.22 13.48 0.57
C LEU A 99 -11.65 13.94 1.90
N ASN A 100 -12.51 14.17 2.88
CA ASN A 100 -12.10 14.50 4.25
C ASN A 100 -12.59 13.42 5.20
N SER A 101 -11.79 13.11 6.22
CA SER A 101 -12.22 12.17 7.27
C SER A 101 -13.49 12.71 7.97
N PRO A 102 -14.53 11.89 8.15
CA PRO A 102 -15.72 12.28 8.92
C PRO A 102 -15.40 12.69 10.36
N ALA A 103 -16.32 13.40 11.02
CA ALA A 103 -16.23 13.60 12.46
C ALA A 103 -16.24 12.24 13.18
N GLY A 104 -15.42 12.10 14.23
CA GLY A 104 -15.22 10.81 14.91
C GLY A 104 -14.28 9.85 14.17
N ARG A 105 -13.77 10.23 12.98
CA ARG A 105 -12.91 9.39 12.14
C ARG A 105 -11.60 10.07 11.79
N HIS A 106 -10.55 9.26 11.57
CA HIS A 106 -9.27 9.74 11.08
C HIS A 106 -8.67 8.76 10.07
N PHE A 107 -8.20 9.26 8.93
CA PHE A 107 -7.55 8.41 7.92
C PHE A 107 -6.19 7.87 8.42
N TYR A 108 -5.93 6.58 8.19
CA TYR A 108 -4.63 5.96 8.46
C TYR A 108 -3.67 5.98 7.25
N GLY A 109 -4.16 6.41 6.09
CA GLY A 109 -3.30 6.76 4.95
C GLY A 109 -3.16 5.66 3.90
N HIS A 110 -4.01 4.64 3.92
CA HIS A 110 -4.07 3.57 2.92
C HIS A 110 -5.52 3.33 2.46
N GLY A 111 -5.65 2.68 1.31
CA GLY A 111 -6.93 2.26 0.78
C GLY A 111 -6.79 1.27 -0.37
N THR A 112 -7.92 0.71 -0.78
CA THR A 112 -8.03 -0.20 -1.93
C THR A 112 -9.36 0.02 -2.64
N PHE A 113 -9.46 -0.36 -3.91
CA PHE A 113 -10.74 -0.36 -4.63
C PHE A 113 -11.33 -1.76 -4.67
N VAL A 114 -12.65 -1.87 -4.51
CA VAL A 114 -13.46 -3.09 -4.74
C VAL A 114 -14.59 -2.80 -5.75
N ALA A 115 -15.40 -3.80 -6.09
CA ALA A 115 -16.50 -3.69 -7.04
C ALA A 115 -16.03 -3.10 -8.39
N ASP A 116 -14.97 -3.69 -8.95
CA ASP A 116 -14.33 -3.28 -10.20
C ASP A 116 -13.92 -1.78 -10.25
N GLY A 117 -13.65 -1.18 -9.09
CA GLY A 117 -13.23 0.22 -8.98
C GLY A 117 -14.33 1.19 -8.53
N ASP A 118 -15.57 0.74 -8.36
CA ASP A 118 -16.65 1.64 -7.98
C ASP A 118 -16.63 2.02 -6.49
N ILE A 119 -16.06 1.18 -5.62
CA ILE A 119 -16.01 1.46 -4.19
C ILE A 119 -14.55 1.61 -3.75
N LEU A 120 -14.20 2.81 -3.29
CA LEU A 120 -12.96 3.05 -2.57
C LEU A 120 -13.15 2.69 -1.09
N CYS A 121 -12.30 1.80 -0.59
CA CYS A 121 -12.18 1.42 0.81
C CYS A 121 -10.98 2.14 1.45
N THR A 122 -11.17 2.82 2.58
CA THR A 122 -10.12 3.57 3.29
C THR A 122 -9.88 3.02 4.68
N THR A 123 -8.63 2.93 5.14
CA THR A 123 -8.34 2.58 6.53
C THR A 123 -8.55 3.80 7.44
N GLU A 124 -9.38 3.65 8.48
CA GLU A 124 -9.74 4.74 9.38
C GLU A 124 -9.72 4.30 10.86
N ASN A 125 -9.51 5.27 11.75
CA ASN A 125 -9.73 5.10 13.19
C ASN A 125 -11.10 5.63 13.59
N ASP A 126 -11.87 4.85 14.32
CA ASP A 126 -12.93 5.36 15.21
C ASP A 126 -12.28 5.72 16.55
N TYR A 127 -11.81 6.96 16.67
CA TYR A 127 -11.02 7.38 17.83
C TYR A 127 -11.85 7.56 19.10
N ASP A 128 -13.18 7.74 18.97
CA ASP A 128 -14.08 7.83 20.13
C ASP A 128 -14.31 6.45 20.75
N ASN A 129 -14.41 5.40 19.92
CA ASN A 129 -14.67 4.02 20.36
C ASN A 129 -13.42 3.14 20.41
N THR A 130 -12.24 3.68 20.07
CA THR A 130 -10.98 2.92 20.01
C THR A 130 -11.10 1.68 19.11
N ALA A 131 -11.66 1.86 17.92
CA ALA A 131 -11.92 0.77 16.98
C ALA A 131 -11.38 1.07 15.58
N GLY A 132 -10.92 0.04 14.88
CA GLY A 132 -10.58 0.14 13.46
C GLY A 132 -11.80 -0.01 12.58
N VAL A 133 -11.94 0.87 11.59
CA VAL A 133 -13.02 0.80 10.59
C VAL A 133 -12.47 1.02 9.18
N ILE A 134 -13.21 0.52 8.20
CA ILE A 134 -12.97 0.74 6.78
C ILE A 134 -14.08 1.62 6.24
N GLY A 135 -13.73 2.83 5.81
CA GLY A 135 -14.67 3.76 5.18
C GLY A 135 -14.96 3.34 3.75
N LEU A 136 -16.21 3.49 3.30
CA LEU A 136 -16.67 3.12 1.97
C LEU A 136 -17.13 4.36 1.20
N TRP A 137 -16.58 4.56 0.00
CA TRP A 137 -16.84 5.73 -0.84
C TRP A 137 -17.20 5.29 -2.27
N SER A 138 -18.37 5.70 -2.77
CA SER A 138 -18.84 5.35 -4.12
C SER A 138 -18.29 6.33 -5.15
N ARG A 139 -17.46 5.83 -6.07
CA ARG A 139 -16.87 6.56 -7.19
C ARG A 139 -17.94 7.07 -8.15
N SER A 140 -18.89 6.22 -8.56
CA SER A 140 -19.99 6.61 -9.45
C SER A 140 -20.89 7.72 -8.86
N GLU A 141 -20.96 7.82 -7.54
CA GLU A 141 -21.66 8.89 -6.83
C GLU A 141 -20.75 10.08 -6.46
N GLY A 142 -19.63 10.28 -7.17
CA GLY A 142 -18.72 11.41 -6.95
C GLY A 142 -17.89 11.28 -5.67
N TYR A 143 -17.48 10.05 -5.34
CA TYR A 143 -16.84 9.69 -4.08
C TYR A 143 -17.67 10.09 -2.86
N ARG A 144 -18.99 9.89 -2.93
CA ARG A 144 -19.86 10.06 -1.76
C ARG A 144 -19.60 8.92 -0.77
N ARG A 145 -19.47 9.23 0.52
CA ARG A 145 -19.42 8.20 1.56
C ARG A 145 -20.74 7.43 1.60
N ILE A 146 -20.65 6.11 1.52
CA ILE A 146 -21.82 5.20 1.49
C ILE A 146 -21.93 4.33 2.74
N GLY A 147 -20.88 4.26 3.57
CA GLY A 147 -20.91 3.52 4.82
C GLY A 147 -19.52 3.32 5.42
N GLU A 148 -19.47 2.43 6.40
CA GLU A 148 -18.24 1.90 6.97
C GLU A 148 -18.47 0.46 7.45
N ILE A 149 -17.41 -0.33 7.51
CA ILE A 149 -17.42 -1.69 8.05
C ILE A 149 -16.30 -1.86 9.08
N PRO A 150 -16.43 -2.78 10.06
CA PRO A 150 -15.37 -3.03 11.03
C PRO A 150 -14.12 -3.62 10.37
N SER A 151 -12.92 -3.16 10.78
CA SER A 151 -11.67 -3.81 10.38
C SER A 151 -11.38 -5.08 11.19
N HIS A 152 -12.15 -5.30 12.27
CA HIS A 152 -11.99 -6.39 13.25
C HIS A 152 -10.62 -6.38 13.98
N GLY A 153 -10.02 -5.20 14.11
CA GLY A 153 -8.82 -4.98 14.89
C GLY A 153 -8.62 -3.49 15.23
N LEU A 154 -7.52 -3.20 15.90
CA LEU A 154 -7.16 -1.83 16.30
C LEU A 154 -6.08 -1.26 15.37
N GLY A 155 -6.26 0.00 14.97
CA GLY A 155 -5.30 0.72 14.15
C GLY A 155 -5.05 0.06 12.78
N PRO A 156 -6.09 -0.12 11.93
CA PRO A 156 -5.94 -0.64 10.58
C PRO A 156 -4.98 0.25 9.82
N HIS A 157 -3.83 -0.30 9.46
CA HIS A 157 -2.77 0.42 8.80
C HIS A 157 -2.95 0.35 7.29
N GLU A 158 -2.75 -0.84 6.72
CA GLU A 158 -2.88 -1.11 5.29
C GLU A 158 -4.03 -2.10 5.00
N ILE A 159 -4.61 -1.97 3.81
CA ILE A 159 -5.67 -2.83 3.29
C ILE A 159 -5.36 -3.16 1.84
N LEU A 160 -5.54 -4.43 1.46
CA LEU A 160 -5.51 -4.87 0.06
C LEU A 160 -6.78 -5.64 -0.28
N ARG A 161 -7.09 -5.69 -1.57
CA ARG A 161 -8.14 -6.53 -2.14
C ARG A 161 -7.56 -7.82 -2.71
N LEU A 162 -8.17 -8.95 -2.38
CA LEU A 162 -7.92 -10.27 -2.96
C LEU A 162 -9.00 -10.64 -3.99
N ALA A 163 -9.00 -11.89 -4.47
CA ALA A 163 -10.11 -12.39 -5.29
C ALA A 163 -11.46 -12.28 -4.56
N ASP A 164 -12.55 -12.19 -5.34
CA ASP A 164 -13.93 -12.05 -4.86
C ASP A 164 -14.15 -10.84 -3.92
N ASP A 165 -13.34 -9.80 -4.10
CA ASP A 165 -13.34 -8.57 -3.31
C ASP A 165 -13.12 -8.77 -1.80
N ILE A 166 -12.54 -9.91 -1.40
CA ILE A 166 -12.12 -10.12 -0.01
C ILE A 166 -11.07 -9.08 0.36
N LEU A 167 -11.31 -8.35 1.43
CA LEU A 167 -10.39 -7.37 2.00
C LEU A 167 -9.46 -8.07 2.98
N VAL A 168 -8.15 -7.89 2.82
CA VAL A 168 -7.15 -8.27 3.81
C VAL A 168 -6.59 -7.01 4.47
N ILE A 169 -6.63 -6.97 5.80
CA ILE A 169 -6.35 -5.76 6.58
C ILE A 169 -5.26 -6.02 7.61
N ALA A 170 -4.23 -5.20 7.58
CA ALA A 170 -3.17 -5.15 8.58
C ALA A 170 -3.60 -4.25 9.73
N ASN A 171 -3.97 -4.83 10.88
CA ASN A 171 -4.25 -4.08 12.09
C ASN A 171 -2.99 -3.98 12.94
N GLY A 172 -2.47 -2.77 13.11
CA GLY A 172 -1.21 -2.53 13.80
C GLY A 172 -1.27 -2.77 15.30
N GLY A 173 -2.47 -2.86 15.89
CA GLY A 173 -2.69 -3.09 17.32
C GLY A 173 -2.36 -1.89 18.21
N ILE A 174 -2.01 -0.74 17.63
CA ILE A 174 -1.60 0.46 18.35
C ILE A 174 -2.77 1.42 18.46
N GLU A 175 -3.12 1.77 19.69
CA GLU A 175 -4.06 2.83 20.00
C GLU A 175 -3.40 4.19 19.76
N THR A 176 -4.03 5.01 18.93
CA THR A 176 -3.62 6.40 18.69
C THR A 176 -4.84 7.29 18.74
N HIS A 177 -4.67 8.50 19.27
CA HIS A 177 -5.73 9.49 19.37
C HIS A 177 -5.25 10.82 18.77
N PRO A 178 -6.09 11.55 17.99
CA PRO A 178 -5.71 12.82 17.38
C PRO A 178 -5.13 13.83 18.37
N ASP A 179 -5.71 13.93 19.56
CA ASP A 179 -5.25 14.86 20.61
C ASP A 179 -3.91 14.49 21.25
N HIS A 180 -3.47 13.24 21.07
CA HIS A 180 -2.22 12.71 21.62
C HIS A 180 -1.12 12.57 20.54
N GLY A 181 -1.32 13.19 19.37
CA GLY A 181 -0.32 13.26 18.31
C GLY A 181 0.18 11.90 17.83
N ARG A 182 1.41 11.52 18.22
CA ARG A 182 2.07 10.25 17.81
C ARG A 182 2.28 9.27 18.98
N ASP A 183 1.67 9.54 20.12
CA ASP A 183 1.80 8.68 21.28
C ASP A 183 1.17 7.31 21.03
N LYS A 184 1.80 6.27 21.58
CA LYS A 184 1.35 4.88 21.47
C LYS A 184 0.78 4.49 22.83
N LEU A 185 -0.54 4.43 22.95
CA LEU A 185 -1.20 4.44 24.25
C LEU A 185 -1.27 3.06 24.92
N ASN A 186 -1.03 1.98 24.16
CA ASN A 186 -1.33 0.62 24.59
C ASN A 186 -0.21 -0.40 24.33
N ILE A 187 1.06 -0.01 24.23
CA ILE A 187 2.16 -0.96 23.94
C ILE A 187 2.16 -2.22 24.83
N PRO A 188 1.92 -2.14 26.16
CA PRO A 188 1.86 -3.33 27.01
C PRO A 188 0.71 -4.30 26.67
N THR A 189 -0.38 -3.80 26.08
CA THR A 189 -1.61 -4.55 25.75
C THR A 189 -1.85 -4.64 24.24
N MET A 190 -0.82 -4.37 23.44
CA MET A 190 -0.89 -4.36 21.99
C MET A 190 -1.34 -5.73 21.47
N GLN A 191 -2.31 -5.73 20.55
CA GLN A 191 -2.84 -6.94 19.90
C GLN A 191 -2.97 -6.73 18.38
N PRO A 192 -1.85 -6.83 17.63
CA PRO A 192 -1.85 -6.76 16.17
C PRO A 192 -2.56 -7.96 15.57
N SER A 193 -3.22 -7.77 14.43
CA SER A 193 -3.90 -8.85 13.73
C SER A 193 -3.91 -8.65 12.21
N LEU A 194 -3.96 -9.76 11.48
CA LEU A 194 -4.28 -9.79 10.06
C LEU A 194 -5.72 -10.30 9.92
N THR A 195 -6.62 -9.49 9.38
CA THR A 195 -8.03 -9.86 9.22
C THR A 195 -8.42 -10.00 7.77
N TYR A 196 -9.33 -10.93 7.48
CA TYR A 196 -9.93 -11.15 6.17
C TYR A 196 -11.43 -10.87 6.29
N VAL A 197 -11.93 -9.92 5.52
CA VAL A 197 -13.27 -9.37 5.67
C VAL A 197 -13.94 -9.29 4.30
N THR A 198 -15.21 -9.68 4.20
CA THR A 198 -15.97 -9.47 2.96
C THR A 198 -16.42 -8.01 2.82
N PRO A 199 -16.81 -7.55 1.62
CA PRO A 199 -17.25 -6.16 1.42
C PRO A 199 -18.43 -5.71 2.30
N ASP A 200 -19.25 -6.64 2.79
CA ASP A 200 -20.36 -6.37 3.73
C ASP A 200 -19.92 -6.26 5.20
N GLY A 201 -18.64 -6.44 5.50
CA GLY A 201 -18.07 -6.37 6.85
C GLY A 201 -18.01 -7.69 7.61
N THR A 202 -18.42 -8.81 7.00
CA THR A 202 -18.35 -10.12 7.66
C THR A 202 -16.90 -10.60 7.80
N LEU A 203 -16.49 -10.94 9.03
CA LEU A 203 -15.17 -11.51 9.31
C LEU A 203 -15.10 -12.95 8.79
N LYS A 204 -14.11 -13.24 7.95
CA LYS A 204 -13.79 -14.59 7.46
C LYS A 204 -12.72 -15.26 8.29
N ASP A 205 -11.69 -14.51 8.66
CA ASP A 205 -10.56 -15.02 9.43
C ASP A 205 -9.84 -13.88 10.15
N LYS A 206 -9.24 -14.18 11.30
CA LYS A 206 -8.45 -13.25 12.10
C LYS A 206 -7.23 -14.00 12.65
N VAL A 207 -6.06 -13.53 12.23
CA VAL A 207 -4.78 -14.10 12.60
C VAL A 207 -4.09 -13.21 13.60
N GLU A 208 -3.71 -13.78 14.73
CA GLU A 208 -2.85 -13.14 15.73
C GLU A 208 -1.59 -14.00 15.88
N LEU A 209 -0.45 -13.35 16.11
CA LEU A 209 0.81 -14.07 16.35
C LEU A 209 0.88 -14.58 17.78
N ALA A 210 1.89 -15.41 18.05
CA ALA A 210 2.15 -15.92 19.39
C ALA A 210 2.33 -14.77 20.40
N PRO A 211 1.95 -14.95 21.68
CA PRO A 211 1.93 -13.88 22.68
C PRO A 211 3.26 -13.13 22.85
N GLU A 212 4.41 -13.79 22.68
CA GLU A 212 5.73 -13.16 22.73
C GLU A 212 5.97 -12.16 21.58
N LEU A 213 5.24 -12.30 20.47
CA LEU A 213 5.26 -11.40 19.32
C LEU A 213 4.12 -10.37 19.37
N HIS A 214 3.43 -10.19 20.50
CA HIS A 214 2.32 -9.23 20.58
C HIS A 214 2.72 -7.78 20.30
N ARG A 215 4.03 -7.45 20.34
CA ARG A 215 4.58 -6.15 19.96
C ARG A 215 5.04 -6.06 18.49
N ASN A 216 4.83 -7.10 17.67
CA ASN A 216 5.04 -7.05 16.22
C ASN A 216 3.84 -6.38 15.55
N SER A 217 3.88 -5.06 15.41
CA SER A 217 2.82 -4.32 14.72
C SER A 217 2.77 -4.73 13.25
N ILE A 218 1.65 -5.25 12.77
CA ILE A 218 1.45 -5.59 11.34
C ILE A 218 1.10 -4.31 10.60
N ARG A 219 1.86 -3.97 9.54
CA ARG A 219 1.83 -2.64 8.94
C ARG A 219 1.60 -2.66 7.45
N HIS A 220 2.41 -3.43 6.74
CA HIS A 220 2.43 -3.40 5.28
C HIS A 220 2.09 -4.74 4.68
N LEU A 221 1.38 -4.74 3.56
CA LEU A 221 0.87 -5.94 2.91
C LEU A 221 1.33 -6.02 1.46
N ALA A 222 1.55 -7.25 1.01
CA ALA A 222 1.62 -7.59 -0.41
C ALA A 222 0.78 -8.85 -0.63
N ALA A 223 0.18 -8.99 -1.82
CA ALA A 223 -0.65 -10.14 -2.14
C ALA A 223 -0.32 -10.68 -3.53
N ARG A 224 -0.35 -12.01 -3.66
CA ARG A 224 -0.33 -12.72 -4.93
C ARG A 224 -1.75 -12.97 -5.42
N ALA A 225 -1.90 -13.13 -6.74
CA ALA A 225 -3.18 -13.49 -7.36
C ALA A 225 -3.74 -14.84 -6.88
N ASP A 226 -2.90 -15.74 -6.38
CA ASP A 226 -3.32 -17.03 -5.81
C ASP A 226 -3.76 -16.95 -4.33
N GLY A 227 -3.77 -15.74 -3.74
CA GLY A 227 -4.21 -15.50 -2.37
C GLY A 227 -3.11 -15.64 -1.29
N LEU A 228 -1.84 -15.80 -1.65
CA LEU A 228 -0.75 -15.69 -0.67
C LEU A 228 -0.58 -14.23 -0.28
N VAL A 229 -0.66 -13.95 1.01
CA VAL A 229 -0.46 -12.63 1.59
C VAL A 229 0.87 -12.61 2.34
N GLY A 230 1.73 -11.67 1.98
CA GLY A 230 2.86 -11.28 2.79
C GLY A 230 2.48 -10.10 3.69
N PHE A 231 2.92 -10.14 4.94
CA PHE A 231 2.71 -9.05 5.88
C PHE A 231 4.02 -8.67 6.57
N ALA A 232 4.39 -7.40 6.44
CA ALA A 232 5.57 -6.81 7.04
C ALA A 232 5.24 -6.12 8.36
N MET A 233 6.18 -6.20 9.30
CA MET A 233 5.96 -5.84 10.71
C MET A 233 6.96 -4.79 11.21
N GLN A 234 6.56 -4.10 12.27
CA GLN A 234 7.38 -3.15 13.01
C GLN A 234 7.35 -3.49 14.50
N TRP A 235 8.50 -3.94 15.04
CA TRP A 235 8.68 -4.28 16.44
C TRP A 235 8.56 -3.05 17.34
N GLN A 236 7.79 -3.19 18.42
CA GLN A 236 7.60 -2.14 19.43
C GLN A 236 8.24 -2.51 20.79
N GLY A 237 9.06 -3.57 20.82
CA GLY A 237 9.86 -3.94 21.99
C GLY A 237 11.27 -3.35 21.96
N GLU A 238 12.24 -4.07 22.48
CA GLU A 238 13.63 -3.60 22.52
C GLU A 238 14.31 -3.81 21.17
N GLN A 239 15.10 -2.84 20.73
CA GLN A 239 15.74 -2.87 19.40
C GLN A 239 16.76 -4.01 19.24
N ARG A 240 17.24 -4.57 20.35
CA ARG A 240 18.16 -5.72 20.38
C ARG A 240 17.45 -7.08 20.22
N ASP A 241 16.12 -7.09 20.19
CA ASP A 241 15.37 -8.32 20.00
C ASP A 241 15.38 -8.71 18.51
N ALA A 242 15.85 -9.92 18.23
CA ALA A 242 15.78 -10.49 16.88
C ALA A 242 14.40 -11.13 16.67
N VAL A 243 13.44 -10.35 16.18
CA VAL A 243 12.06 -10.78 15.91
C VAL A 243 11.78 -10.86 14.40
N PRO A 244 10.94 -11.80 13.93
CA PRO A 244 10.61 -11.89 12.52
C PRO A 244 9.86 -10.62 12.10
N LEU A 245 10.21 -10.07 10.93
CA LEU A 245 9.60 -8.85 10.39
C LEU A 245 8.76 -9.10 9.14
N LEU A 246 8.67 -10.35 8.71
CA LEU A 246 7.83 -10.80 7.61
C LEU A 246 7.11 -12.08 8.03
N GLY A 247 5.82 -12.14 7.74
CA GLY A 247 5.05 -13.37 7.74
C GLY A 247 4.34 -13.58 6.41
N LEU A 248 4.02 -14.83 6.14
CA LEU A 248 3.28 -15.29 4.96
C LEU A 248 2.05 -16.05 5.44
N HIS A 249 0.90 -15.80 4.82
CA HIS A 249 -0.37 -16.41 5.20
C HIS A 249 -1.30 -16.56 4.00
N ARG A 250 -2.10 -17.63 4.00
CA ARG A 250 -3.25 -17.81 3.12
C ARG A 250 -4.49 -17.91 3.99
N LEU A 251 -5.60 -17.36 3.53
CA LEU A 251 -6.89 -17.46 4.23
C LEU A 251 -7.18 -18.90 4.69
N GLY A 252 -7.41 -19.10 5.99
CA GLY A 252 -7.66 -20.43 6.59
C GLY A 252 -6.43 -21.35 6.70
N GLY A 253 -5.23 -20.83 6.39
CA GLY A 253 -3.96 -21.54 6.47
C GLY A 253 -3.21 -21.30 7.77
N THR A 254 -1.93 -21.67 7.78
CA THR A 254 -1.01 -21.38 8.90
C THR A 254 -0.06 -20.26 8.53
N VAL A 255 0.34 -19.48 9.53
CA VAL A 255 1.36 -18.44 9.36
C VAL A 255 2.74 -19.07 9.21
N THR A 256 3.48 -18.63 8.20
CA THR A 256 4.92 -18.87 8.08
C THR A 256 5.66 -17.58 8.41
N LEU A 257 6.43 -17.58 9.51
CA LEU A 257 7.28 -16.44 9.86
C LEU A 257 8.63 -16.59 9.18
N ALA A 258 9.03 -15.58 8.42
CA ALA A 258 10.29 -15.60 7.70
C ALA A 258 11.49 -15.48 8.64
N GLN A 259 12.58 -16.16 8.29
CA GLN A 259 13.80 -16.23 9.09
C GLN A 259 15.00 -15.73 8.29
N ALA A 260 15.81 -14.91 8.96
CA ALA A 260 17.11 -14.47 8.52
C ALA A 260 18.15 -14.93 9.56
N ASP A 261 19.43 -14.87 9.20
CA ASP A 261 20.46 -15.00 10.23
C ASP A 261 20.34 -13.87 11.27
N LEU A 262 20.85 -14.12 12.48
CA LEU A 262 20.73 -13.19 13.61
C LEU A 262 21.28 -11.80 13.28
N GLY A 263 22.39 -11.73 12.53
CA GLY A 263 23.04 -10.47 12.20
C GLY A 263 22.19 -9.60 11.28
N GLU A 264 21.63 -10.20 10.23
CA GLU A 264 20.78 -9.51 9.28
C GLU A 264 19.41 -9.16 9.89
N GLN A 265 18.86 -10.03 10.74
CA GLN A 265 17.61 -9.74 11.46
C GLN A 265 17.75 -8.52 12.39
N LEU A 266 18.86 -8.43 13.14
CA LEU A 266 19.17 -7.26 13.96
C LEU A 266 19.48 -6.02 13.11
N ALA A 267 20.09 -6.20 11.94
CA ALA A 267 20.40 -5.09 11.03
C ALA A 267 19.15 -4.37 10.50
N MET A 268 18.01 -5.04 10.44
CA MET A 268 16.71 -4.41 10.10
C MET A 268 16.19 -3.46 11.18
N GLN A 269 16.77 -3.49 12.38
CA GLN A 269 16.40 -2.64 13.52
C GLN A 269 14.91 -2.70 13.88
N GLY A 270 14.31 -3.89 13.76
CA GLY A 270 12.91 -4.10 14.11
C GLY A 270 11.90 -3.38 13.20
N TYR A 271 12.31 -2.91 12.02
CA TYR A 271 11.45 -2.07 11.17
C TYR A 271 11.43 -2.55 9.72
N ALA A 272 10.29 -3.07 9.26
CA ALA A 272 10.01 -3.22 7.84
C ALA A 272 9.05 -2.10 7.39
N GLY A 273 9.47 -1.33 6.39
CA GLY A 273 8.78 -0.12 5.91
C GLY A 273 8.04 -0.27 4.58
N SER A 274 8.33 -1.32 3.81
CA SER A 274 7.61 -1.69 2.59
C SER A 274 7.75 -3.19 2.36
N ILE A 275 6.85 -3.74 1.54
CA ILE A 275 6.83 -5.15 1.14
C ILE A 275 6.33 -5.27 -0.30
N ALA A 276 6.85 -6.24 -1.05
CA ALA A 276 6.35 -6.60 -2.37
C ALA A 276 6.63 -8.07 -2.66
N PHE A 277 5.84 -8.68 -3.55
CA PHE A 277 6.22 -9.91 -4.24
C PHE A 277 6.92 -9.57 -5.56
N ALA A 278 7.76 -10.48 -6.08
CA ALA A 278 8.30 -10.38 -7.43
C ALA A 278 8.69 -11.73 -8.02
N GLY A 279 9.08 -11.72 -9.29
CA GLY A 279 9.52 -12.91 -10.02
C GLY A 279 8.38 -13.91 -10.22
N GLY A 280 7.19 -13.41 -10.56
CA GLY A 280 5.97 -14.23 -10.64
C GLY A 280 5.49 -14.73 -9.28
N GLY A 281 5.87 -14.04 -8.19
CA GLY A 281 5.49 -14.38 -6.82
C GLY A 281 6.42 -15.37 -6.11
N ALA A 282 7.52 -15.79 -6.74
CA ALA A 282 8.49 -16.72 -6.14
C ALA A 282 9.26 -16.12 -4.95
N HIS A 283 9.36 -14.80 -4.90
CA HIS A 283 10.08 -14.08 -3.86
C HIS A 283 9.23 -12.97 -3.24
N VAL A 284 9.48 -12.71 -1.97
CA VAL A 284 8.91 -11.59 -1.23
C VAL A 284 10.05 -10.75 -0.65
N GLY A 285 10.00 -9.44 -0.88
CA GLY A 285 10.99 -8.51 -0.37
C GLY A 285 10.41 -7.65 0.73
N ILE A 286 11.23 -7.32 1.73
CA ILE A 286 10.95 -6.25 2.71
C ILE A 286 12.13 -5.28 2.78
N THR A 287 11.82 -4.00 3.02
CA THR A 287 12.84 -2.94 3.17
C THR A 287 12.85 -2.38 4.59
N SER A 288 14.02 -1.94 5.04
CA SER A 288 14.19 -1.16 6.26
C SER A 288 14.94 0.14 5.95
N PRO A 289 14.30 1.31 5.96
CA PRO A 289 14.99 2.59 5.80
C PRO A 289 15.97 2.87 6.94
N VAL A 290 15.59 2.50 8.17
CA VAL A 290 16.42 2.68 9.38
C VAL A 290 17.58 1.68 9.45
N GLY A 291 17.38 0.46 8.97
CA GLY A 291 18.40 -0.59 8.90
C GLY A 291 19.29 -0.49 7.65
N GLY A 292 18.82 0.22 6.62
CA GLY A 292 19.48 0.32 5.32
C GLY A 292 19.59 -1.05 4.63
N ARG A 293 18.49 -1.81 4.63
CA ARG A 293 18.43 -3.19 4.15
C ARG A 293 17.24 -3.41 3.23
N LEU A 294 17.46 -4.22 2.20
CA LEU A 294 16.43 -4.94 1.46
C LEU A 294 16.72 -6.43 1.66
N HIS A 295 15.78 -7.13 2.27
CA HIS A 295 15.83 -8.59 2.43
C HIS A 295 14.86 -9.24 1.46
N LEU A 296 15.33 -10.22 0.71
CA LEU A 296 14.52 -11.03 -0.20
C LEU A 296 14.41 -12.44 0.35
N PHE A 297 13.19 -12.94 0.47
CA PHE A 297 12.88 -14.27 0.99
C PHE A 297 12.20 -15.11 -0.09
N THR A 298 12.32 -16.43 0.03
CA THR A 298 11.49 -17.38 -0.71
C THR A 298 10.07 -17.43 -0.13
N GLU A 299 9.13 -18.04 -0.85
CA GLU A 299 7.77 -18.31 -0.33
C GLU A 299 7.73 -19.26 0.89
N ALA A 300 8.82 -19.95 1.19
CA ALA A 300 8.97 -20.74 2.41
C ALA A 300 9.47 -19.90 3.61
N GLY A 301 9.66 -18.58 3.42
CA GLY A 301 10.17 -17.68 4.46
C GLY A 301 11.68 -17.77 4.68
N MET A 302 12.44 -18.37 3.75
CA MET A 302 13.89 -18.49 3.85
C MET A 302 14.56 -17.28 3.21
N LEU A 303 15.51 -16.64 3.90
CA LEU A 303 16.29 -15.54 3.34
C LEU A 303 17.10 -16.02 2.13
N ALA A 304 16.90 -15.37 0.98
CA ALA A 304 17.51 -15.69 -0.30
C ALA A 304 18.59 -14.68 -0.71
N ALA A 305 18.39 -13.39 -0.42
CA ALA A 305 19.36 -12.34 -0.74
C ALA A 305 19.22 -11.13 0.19
N VAL A 306 20.31 -10.37 0.29
CA VAL A 306 20.38 -9.13 1.07
C VAL A 306 21.06 -8.05 0.23
N HIS A 307 20.39 -6.91 0.11
CA HIS A 307 20.95 -5.69 -0.47
C HIS A 307 21.03 -4.58 0.56
N ARG A 308 22.01 -3.68 0.38
CA ARG A 308 22.32 -2.62 1.35
C ARG A 308 22.20 -1.26 0.70
N ARG A 309 21.32 -0.43 1.26
CA ARG A 309 21.12 0.93 0.80
C ARG A 309 20.54 1.77 1.92
N ALA A 310 21.23 2.86 2.27
CA ALA A 310 20.75 3.78 3.30
C ALA A 310 19.41 4.41 2.87
N ASP A 311 18.47 4.44 3.81
CA ASP A 311 17.15 5.06 3.63
C ASP A 311 16.30 4.46 2.49
N ILE A 312 16.54 3.18 2.15
CA ILE A 312 15.70 2.42 1.22
C ILE A 312 14.34 2.12 1.84
N CYS A 313 13.25 2.45 1.15
CA CYS A 313 11.92 2.17 1.67
C CYS A 313 10.96 1.63 0.61
N GLY A 314 10.45 2.45 -0.31
CA GLY A 314 9.43 2.00 -1.25
C GLY A 314 9.90 0.79 -2.06
N LEU A 315 9.03 -0.22 -2.20
CA LEU A 315 9.32 -1.47 -2.88
C LEU A 315 8.09 -1.92 -3.67
N ALA A 316 8.28 -2.30 -4.94
CA ALA A 316 7.21 -2.77 -5.81
C ALA A 316 7.71 -3.88 -6.76
N GLU A 317 6.78 -4.69 -7.30
CA GLU A 317 7.11 -5.65 -8.36
C GLU A 317 7.52 -4.92 -9.64
N SER A 318 8.49 -5.45 -10.36
CA SER A 318 8.93 -4.95 -11.66
C SER A 318 9.25 -6.11 -12.60
N ALA A 319 9.36 -5.83 -13.90
CA ALA A 319 9.69 -6.85 -14.91
C ALA A 319 11.04 -7.57 -14.66
N LYS A 320 11.96 -6.96 -13.90
CA LYS A 320 13.29 -7.50 -13.58
C LYS A 320 13.45 -7.85 -12.10
N GLY A 321 12.35 -8.16 -11.40
CA GLY A 321 12.36 -8.42 -9.95
C GLY A 321 11.68 -7.28 -9.21
N PHE A 322 12.42 -6.49 -8.44
CA PHE A 322 11.88 -5.40 -7.63
C PHE A 322 12.33 -4.02 -8.10
N MET A 323 11.41 -3.06 -8.11
CA MET A 323 11.78 -1.64 -8.07
C MET A 323 11.82 -1.18 -6.62
N ALA A 324 12.88 -0.48 -6.24
CA ALA A 324 12.99 0.15 -4.92
C ALA A 324 13.32 1.64 -5.01
N THR A 325 12.86 2.42 -4.04
CA THR A 325 13.17 3.85 -3.91
C THR A 325 13.83 4.17 -2.57
N ASP A 326 14.62 5.24 -2.54
CA ASP A 326 15.26 5.73 -1.32
C ASP A 326 15.04 7.23 -1.08
N GLY A 327 15.15 7.64 0.19
CA GLY A 327 15.01 9.04 0.58
C GLY A 327 16.12 9.97 0.08
N GLN A 328 17.12 9.48 -0.65
CA GLN A 328 18.16 10.29 -1.33
C GLN A 328 17.85 10.50 -2.82
N GLY A 329 16.65 10.11 -3.26
CA GLY A 329 16.14 10.31 -4.61
C GLY A 329 16.51 9.20 -5.60
N GLY A 330 17.12 8.11 -5.12
CA GLY A 330 17.48 6.97 -5.94
C GLY A 330 16.28 6.09 -6.27
N VAL A 331 16.25 5.60 -7.51
CA VAL A 331 15.41 4.48 -7.95
C VAL A 331 16.33 3.34 -8.34
N TRP A 332 16.01 2.15 -7.86
CA TRP A 332 16.85 0.96 -7.95
C TRP A 332 16.09 -0.20 -8.55
N GLN A 333 16.81 -1.01 -9.31
CA GLN A 333 16.38 -2.34 -9.73
C GLN A 333 17.07 -3.36 -8.85
N ALA A 334 16.32 -4.31 -8.30
CA ALA A 334 16.85 -5.40 -7.49
C ALA A 334 16.34 -6.76 -7.97
N ASP A 335 17.20 -7.77 -7.95
CA ASP A 335 16.81 -9.18 -7.96
C ASP A 335 17.63 -9.95 -6.91
N LEU A 336 17.73 -11.28 -7.01
CA LEU A 336 18.49 -12.08 -6.06
C LEU A 336 20.01 -11.85 -6.11
N GLN A 337 20.54 -11.38 -7.24
CA GLN A 337 21.96 -11.24 -7.51
C GLN A 337 22.36 -9.76 -7.55
N ASP A 338 21.62 -8.97 -8.31
CA ASP A 338 21.97 -7.60 -8.67
C ASP A 338 21.12 -6.57 -7.93
N PHE A 339 21.77 -5.45 -7.59
CA PHE A 339 21.12 -4.26 -7.05
C PHE A 339 21.75 -3.02 -7.67
N THR A 340 21.05 -2.42 -8.63
CA THR A 340 21.62 -1.40 -9.51
C THR A 340 20.77 -0.13 -9.52
N PRO A 341 21.40 1.06 -9.53
CA PRO A 341 20.66 2.31 -9.69
C PRO A 341 20.19 2.42 -11.14
N VAL A 342 18.91 2.77 -11.33
CA VAL A 342 18.32 2.97 -12.66
C VAL A 342 17.98 4.43 -12.93
N HIS A 343 17.61 5.17 -11.90
CA HIS A 343 17.31 6.60 -12.01
C HIS A 343 17.66 7.34 -10.72
N ARG A 344 17.83 8.66 -10.83
CA ARG A 344 17.98 9.55 -9.67
C ARG A 344 17.33 10.88 -9.97
N ALA A 345 16.49 11.33 -9.06
CA ALA A 345 15.85 12.64 -9.13
C ALA A 345 16.21 13.51 -7.90
N PRO A 346 16.22 14.85 -8.01
CA PRO A 346 16.51 15.75 -6.90
C PRO A 346 15.29 15.89 -5.95
N ARG A 347 14.90 14.78 -5.32
CA ARG A 347 13.76 14.68 -4.39
C ARG A 347 14.01 13.59 -3.35
N ASN A 348 13.23 13.58 -2.28
CA ASN A 348 13.23 12.51 -1.28
C ASN A 348 11.97 11.67 -1.49
N TRP A 349 12.12 10.42 -1.95
CA TRP A 349 11.00 9.51 -2.09
C TRP A 349 10.38 9.18 -0.73
N ASP A 350 9.05 9.02 -0.69
CA ASP A 350 8.35 8.53 0.50
C ASP A 350 8.48 7.01 0.65
N ASN A 351 7.81 6.47 1.64
CA ASN A 351 7.96 5.07 2.04
C ASN A 351 7.32 4.06 1.08
N HIS A 352 6.52 4.52 0.11
CA HIS A 352 5.62 3.68 -0.68
C HIS A 352 5.82 3.89 -2.18
N VAL A 353 5.80 2.78 -2.92
CA VAL A 353 5.74 2.71 -4.38
C VAL A 353 4.64 1.73 -4.74
N VAL A 354 3.68 2.18 -5.56
CA VAL A 354 2.53 1.36 -5.98
C VAL A 354 2.77 0.91 -7.41
N ALA A 355 2.76 -0.40 -7.66
CA ALA A 355 2.75 -0.95 -9.02
C ALA A 355 1.36 -0.81 -9.65
N LEU A 356 1.31 -0.58 -10.97
CA LEU A 356 0.08 -0.39 -11.75
C LEU A 356 -0.29 -1.60 -12.60
#